data_AF-A0AAW5D4C9-F1
#
_entry.id   AF-A0AAW5D4C9-F1
#
_cell.length_a   1.000
_cell.length_b   1.000
_cell.length_c   1.000
_cell.angle_alpha   90.00
_cell.angle_beta   90.00
_cell.angle_gamma   90.00
#
_symmetry.space_group_name_H-M   'P 1'
#
loop_
_entity.id
_entity.type
_entity.pdbx_description
1 polymer ?
#
loop_
_entity_poly.entity_id
_entity_poly.type
_entity_poly.pdbx_seq_one_letter_code
_entity_poly.pdbx_strand_id
1 'polypeptide(L)' 'MSLTRSMGFSCPYCMAPNDVEIDEINDVGQVQVLDCQVCCQPIELTAYQHGDDIQIEAEREND' A
#
# COMPACT_ATOMS: atom_id res chain seq x y z
N MET A 1 2.95 18.58 11.09
CA MET A 1 4.00 17.64 10.65
C MET A 1 3.24 16.47 10.08
N SER A 2 3.31 16.24 8.77
CA SER A 2 2.67 15.06 8.18
C SER A 2 3.47 13.84 8.67
N LEU A 3 2.82 12.87 9.30
CA LEU A 3 3.42 11.60 9.72
C LEU A 3 3.22 10.54 8.61
N THR A 4 3.22 10.97 7.35
CA THR A 4 3.07 10.08 6.20
C THR A 4 4.45 9.63 5.72
N ARG A 5 4.62 8.32 5.52
CA ARG A 5 5.82 7.71 4.93
C ARG A 5 5.51 7.29 3.49
N SER A 6 6.38 7.67 2.56
CA SER A 6 6.32 7.15 1.19
C SER A 6 6.96 5.76 1.14
N MET A 7 6.24 4.80 0.57
CA MET A 7 6.66 3.40 0.43
C MET A 7 6.39 2.92 -0.99
N GLY A 8 7.31 2.12 -1.54
CA GLY A 8 7.18 1.53 -2.87
C GLY A 8 6.77 0.06 -2.80
N PHE A 9 5.86 -0.36 -3.69
CA PHE A 9 5.44 -1.76 -3.86
C PHE A 9 5.30 -2.11 -5.34
N SER A 10 5.22 -3.41 -5.64
CA SER A 10 4.99 -3.89 -7.01
C SER A 10 3.53 -4.27 -7.18
N CYS A 11 2.90 -3.81 -8.26
CA CYS A 11 1.50 -4.14 -8.56
C CYS A 11 1.33 -5.65 -8.78
N PRO A 12 0.37 -6.32 -8.11
CA PRO A 12 0.17 -7.76 -8.25
C PRO A 12 -0.43 -8.17 -9.61
N TYR A 13 -0.91 -7.21 -10.41
CA TYR A 13 -1.45 -7.46 -11.75
C TYR A 13 -0.39 -7.35 -12.85
N CYS A 14 0.30 -6.21 -12.92
CA CYS A 14 1.22 -5.89 -14.03
C CYS A 14 2.69 -5.88 -13.63
N MET A 15 3.01 -6.09 -12.35
CA MET A 15 4.36 -6.03 -11.78
C MET A 15 5.07 -4.66 -11.92
N ALA A 16 4.34 -3.61 -12.30
CA ALA A 16 4.91 -2.28 -12.34
C ALA A 16 5.18 -1.74 -10.92
N PRO A 17 6.24 -0.94 -10.72
CA PRO A 17 6.47 -0.25 -9.46
C PRO A 17 5.39 0.82 -9.22
N ASN A 18 4.91 0.90 -7.99
CA ASN A 18 3.93 1.88 -7.52
C ASN A 18 4.42 2.46 -6.19
N ASP A 19 4.03 3.70 -5.91
CA ASP A 19 4.32 4.38 -4.65
C ASP A 19 3.03 4.71 -3.91
N VAL A 20 3.04 4.59 -2.59
CA VAL A 20 1.94 4.93 -1.68
C VAL A 20 2.46 5.76 -0.51
N GLU A 21 1.64 6.69 -0.02
CA GLU A 21 1.88 7.38 1.24
C GLU A 21 1.08 6.70 2.35
N ILE A 22 1.76 6.24 3.39
CA ILE A 22 1.16 5.57 4.55
C ILE A 22 1.21 6.50 5.76
N ASP A 23 0.06 6.84 6.32
CA ASP A 23 -0.05 7.48 7.62
C ASP A 23 0.08 6.45 8.75
N GLU A 24 1.12 6.57 9.57
CA GLU A 24 1.40 5.62 10.66
C GLU A 24 0.26 5.52 11.69
N ILE A 25 -0.55 6.58 11.84
CA ILE A 25 -1.61 6.66 12.83
C ILE A 25 -2.94 6.18 12.23
N ASN A 26 -3.21 6.53 10.97
CA ASN A 26 -4.53 6.34 10.38
C ASN A 26 -4.62 5.10 9.48
N ASP A 27 -3.52 4.68 8.84
CA ASP A 27 -3.56 3.64 7.80
C ASP A 27 -3.11 2.27 8.32
N VAL A 28 -2.33 2.24 9.40
CA VAL A 28 -1.86 0.98 9.99
C VAL A 28 -3.03 0.15 10.50
N GLY A 29 -3.12 -1.09 10.02
CA GLY A 29 -4.21 -2.03 10.35
C GLY A 29 -5.50 -1.80 9.57
N GLN A 30 -5.51 -0.89 8.59
CA GLN A 30 -6.62 -0.72 7.65
C GLN A 30 -6.27 -1.27 6.27
N VAL A 31 -7.29 -1.78 5.59
CA VAL A 31 -7.21 -2.16 4.17
C VAL A 31 -7.60 -0.95 3.35
N GLN A 32 -6.73 -0.55 2.43
CA GLN A 32 -6.96 0.54 1.49
C GLN A 32 -7.07 -0.02 0.08
N VAL A 33 -8.07 0.41 -0.67
CA VAL A 33 -8.18 0.08 -2.10
C VAL A 33 -7.60 1.24 -2.89
N LEU A 34 -6.60 0.96 -3.70
CA LEU A 34 -5.89 1.94 -4.53
C LEU A 34 -5.68 1.41 -5.94
N ASP A 35 -5.76 2.30 -6.93
CA ASP A 35 -5.55 1.93 -8.32
C ASP A 35 -4.06 1.90 -8.67
N CYS A 36 -3.64 0.90 -9.44
CA CYS A 36 -2.30 0.89 -10.01
C CYS A 36 -2.07 2.11 -10.91
N GLN A 37 -0.96 2.82 -10.70
CA GLN A 37 -0.54 4.00 -11.47
C GLN A 37 -0.24 3.69 -12.95
N VAL A 38 -0.11 2.41 -13.32
CA VAL A 38 0.26 1.96 -14.68
C VAL A 38 -0.88 1.21 -15.38
N CYS A 39 -1.46 0.21 -14.73
CA CYS A 39 -2.50 -0.63 -15.34
C CYS A 39 -3.93 -0.33 -14.88
N CYS A 40 -4.12 0.66 -13.99
CA CYS A 40 -5.43 1.08 -13.47
C CYS A 40 -6.28 -0.10 -12.95
N GLN A 41 -5.64 -1.10 -12.34
CA GLN A 41 -6.34 -2.20 -11.67
C GLN A 41 -6.42 -1.89 -10.17
N PRO A 42 -7.53 -2.20 -9.50
CA PRO A 42 -7.69 -1.99 -8.06
C PRO A 42 -6.82 -2.97 -7.28
N ILE A 43 -6.08 -2.47 -6.31
CA ILE A 43 -5.15 -3.21 -5.44
C ILE A 43 -5.60 -2.99 -4.01
N GLU A 44 -5.72 -4.08 -3.25
CA GLU A 44 -5.90 -4.00 -1.81
C GLU A 44 -4.51 -3.90 -1.16
N LEU A 45 -4.28 -2.82 -0.41
CA LEU A 45 -3.04 -2.59 0.30
C LEU A 45 -3.31 -2.52 1.79
N THR A 46 -2.58 -3.34 2.55
CA THR A 46 -2.63 -3.34 4.01
C THR A 46 -1.28 -2.95 4.57
N ALA A 47 -1.28 -1.96 5.47
CA ALA A 47 -0.09 -1.54 6.20
C ALA A 47 -0.05 -2.21 7.58
N TYR A 48 1.06 -2.85 7.90
CA TYR A 48 1.32 -3.50 9.18
C TYR A 48 2.48 -2.83 9.89
N GLN A 49 2.32 -2.57 11.18
CA GLN A 49 3.40 -2.10 12.03
C GLN A 49 4.09 -3.28 12.71
N HIS A 50 5.39 -3.45 12.43
CA HIS A 50 6.25 -4.45 13.03
C HIS A 50 7.33 -3.74 13.88
N GLY A 51 6.99 -3.44 15.13
CA GLY A 51 7.86 -2.64 16.00
C GLY A 51 7.91 -1.19 15.53
N ASP A 52 9.10 -0.69 15.21
CA ASP A 52 9.30 0.68 14.69
C ASP A 52 9.21 0.76 13.16
N ASP A 53 9.17 -0.39 12.48
CA ASP A 53 9.10 -0.49 11.02
C ASP A 53 7.65 -0.69 10.55
N ILE A 54 7.36 -0.19 9.35
CA ILE A 54 6.09 -0.40 8.66
C ILE A 54 6.36 -1.28 7.45
N GLN A 55 5.54 -2.31 7.30
CA GLN A 55 5.51 -3.18 6.14
C GLN A 55 4.18 -2.98 5.41
N ILE A 56 4.21 -3.06 4.08
CA ILE A 56 3.01 -3.03 3.25
C ILE A 56 2.87 -4.36 2.52
N GLU A 57 1.64 -4.82 2.39
CA GLU A 57 1.25 -5.99 1.61
C GLU A 57 0.23 -5.55 0.57
N ALA A 58 0.48 -5.92 -0.69
CA ALA A 58 -0.34 -5.54 -1.82
C ALA A 58 -0.92 -6.79 -2.47
N GLU A 59 -2.24 -6.90 -2.43
CA GLU A 59 -3.01 -8.03 -2.92
C GLU A 59 -4.02 -7.60 -3.99
N ARG A 60 -4.57 -8.58 -4.70
CA ARG A 60 -5.61 -8.35 -5.69
C ARG A 60 -6.94 -8.32 -4.95
N GLU A 61 -7.78 -7.31 -5.17
CA GLU A 61 -9.12 -7.17 -4.53
C GLU A 61 -10.04 -8.39 -4.75
N ASN A 62 -9.71 -9.25 -5.73
CA ASN A 62 -10.55 -10.37 -6.15
C ASN A 62 -9.93 -11.74 -5.81
N ASP A 63 -8.89 -11.80 -4.98
CA ASP A 63 -8.30 -13.05 -4.44
C ASP A 63 -8.90 -13.41 -3.07
#